data_AF-A0A1C5PS48-F1
#
_entry.id   AF-A0A1C5PS48-F1
#
_cell.length_a   1.000
_cell.length_b   1.000
_cell.length_c   1.000
_cell.angle_alpha   90.00
_cell.angle_beta   90.00
_cell.angle_gamma   90.00
#
_symmetry.space_group_name_H-M   'P 1'
#
loop_
_entity.id
_entity.type
_entity.pdbx_description
1 polymer ?
#
loop_
_entity_poly.entity_id
_entity_poly.type
_entity_poly.pdbx_seq_one_letter_code
_entity_poly.pdbx_strand_id
1 'polypeptide(L)'
;MLHGGGYSLVNAEMILLRKATEVGHYNHYHLLSGQDLPIQSQETIQKFFLKNSDKEFVGFDKDIFTYGDRVYYRYFFQELAGKRKSILKSVDKFLLKMQKKLNIKRNENIEFQKGAQWFSITDGLARYVLSKDEWIKNVFKNGFCVDEVFLQTIIINSDYTDKLYYSKSDGTHKNTMRLVDWSSGSPHVFRYDDLDDLRKSDLMFARKFDCAVDERIIQKIYEIYAN
;
A
#
# COMPACT_ATOMS: atom_id res chain seq x y z
N MET A 1 -18.34 -3.06 -2.46
CA MET A 1 -17.44 -4.06 -3.08
C MET A 1 -16.09 -3.38 -3.24
N LEU A 2 -14.99 -3.97 -2.76
CA LEU A 2 -13.65 -3.40 -2.93
C LEU A 2 -13.13 -3.77 -4.31
N HIS A 3 -12.67 -2.79 -5.09
CA HIS A 3 -12.06 -3.04 -6.39
C HIS A 3 -10.55 -2.81 -6.28
N GLY A 4 -9.77 -3.86 -6.56
CA GLY A 4 -8.31 -3.74 -6.60
C GLY A 4 -7.89 -2.69 -7.62
N GLY A 5 -7.07 -1.73 -7.20
CA GLY A 5 -6.65 -0.60 -8.04
C GLY A 5 -7.65 0.56 -8.12
N GLY A 6 -8.71 0.59 -7.31
CA GLY A 6 -9.70 1.67 -7.27
C GLY A 6 -9.52 2.63 -6.08
N TYR A 7 -10.17 3.78 -6.14
CA TYR A 7 -10.36 4.67 -5.00
C TYR A 7 -11.16 4.00 -3.86
N SER A 8 -11.98 2.99 -4.14
CA SER A 8 -12.67 2.22 -3.10
C SER A 8 -11.71 1.58 -2.11
N LEU A 9 -10.51 1.18 -2.55
CA LEU A 9 -9.48 0.64 -1.66
C LEU A 9 -8.85 1.74 -0.80
N VAL A 10 -8.51 2.89 -1.40
CA VAL A 10 -8.06 4.09 -0.66
C VAL A 10 -9.10 4.49 0.40
N ASN A 11 -10.38 4.53 0.03
CA ASN A 11 -11.46 4.86 0.97
C ASN A 11 -11.58 3.84 2.11
N ALA A 12 -11.33 2.55 1.85
CA ALA A 12 -11.30 1.54 2.90
C ALA A 12 -10.14 1.78 3.87
N GLU A 13 -8.95 2.08 3.36
CA GLU A 13 -7.78 2.43 4.17
C GLU A 13 -8.04 3.68 5.03
N MET A 14 -8.65 4.73 4.45
CA MET A 14 -9.04 5.94 5.17
C MET A 14 -10.05 5.67 6.29
N ILE A 15 -11.05 4.80 6.05
CA ILE A 15 -12.02 4.39 7.09
C ILE A 15 -11.32 3.62 8.21
N LEU A 16 -10.43 2.69 7.89
CA LEU A 16 -9.68 1.90 8.87
C LEU A 16 -8.77 2.80 9.72
N LEU A 17 -8.01 3.71 9.09
CA LEU A 17 -7.19 4.69 9.79
C LEU A 17 -8.03 5.57 10.70
N ARG A 18 -9.14 6.12 10.20
CA ARG A 18 -10.05 6.95 11.00
C ARG A 18 -10.52 6.20 12.25
N LYS A 19 -11.00 4.97 12.07
CA LYS A 19 -11.46 4.13 13.17
C LYS A 19 -10.37 3.81 14.17
N ALA A 20 -9.16 3.50 13.73
CA ALA A 20 -8.04 3.24 14.63
C ALA A 20 -7.63 4.50 15.43
N THR A 21 -7.54 5.66 14.76
CA THR A 21 -7.13 6.93 15.41
C THR A 21 -8.18 7.51 16.37
N GLU A 22 -9.45 7.08 16.26
CA GLU A 22 -10.54 7.41 17.20
C GLU A 22 -10.40 6.67 18.54
N VAL A 23 -9.76 5.50 18.56
CA VAL A 23 -9.57 4.70 19.79
C VAL A 23 -8.48 5.29 20.68
N GLY A 24 -7.39 5.79 20.08
CA GLY A 24 -6.28 6.37 20.83
C GLY A 24 -5.10 6.76 19.94
N HIS A 25 -3.95 6.97 20.57
CA HIS A 25 -2.69 7.26 19.91
C HIS A 25 -1.80 6.02 19.97
N TYR A 26 -1.63 5.35 18.83
CA TYR A 26 -0.73 4.21 18.70
C TYR A 26 0.63 4.65 18.14
N ASN A 27 1.69 3.95 18.51
CA ASN A 27 3.03 4.28 17.99
C ASN A 27 3.08 4.16 16.46
N HIS A 28 2.57 3.05 15.92
CA HIS A 28 2.39 2.85 14.48
C HIS A 28 1.03 2.24 14.16
N TYR A 29 0.54 2.55 12.97
CA TYR A 29 -0.64 1.97 12.34
C TYR A 29 -0.17 1.08 11.19
N HIS A 30 -0.47 -0.21 11.29
CA HIS A 30 -0.05 -1.21 10.31
C HIS A 30 -1.21 -1.54 9.37
N LEU A 31 -1.04 -1.31 8.06
CA LEU A 31 -1.95 -1.88 7.07
C LEU A 31 -1.60 -3.36 6.86
N LEU A 32 -2.60 -4.24 6.99
CA LEU A 32 -2.52 -5.70 6.77
C LEU A 32 -3.82 -6.19 6.08
N SER A 33 -3.75 -7.31 5.37
CA SER A 33 -4.91 -8.06 4.89
C SER A 33 -4.93 -9.48 5.44
N GLY A 34 -5.99 -10.23 5.14
CA GLY A 34 -6.11 -11.64 5.53
C GLY A 34 -5.13 -12.62 4.88
N GLN A 35 -4.15 -12.14 4.10
CA GLN A 35 -3.07 -12.99 3.55
C GLN A 35 -1.69 -12.63 4.09
N ASP A 36 -1.62 -11.74 5.08
CA ASP A 36 -0.38 -11.34 5.73
C ASP A 36 -0.29 -12.02 7.10
N LEU A 37 0.91 -12.46 7.47
CA LEU A 37 1.21 -12.98 8.81
C LEU A 37 2.43 -12.29 9.40
N PRO A 38 2.47 -12.10 10.73
CA PRO A 38 3.73 -11.79 11.41
C PRO A 38 4.70 -12.96 11.24
N ILE A 39 5.97 -12.64 11.04
CA ILE A 39 7.08 -13.61 10.96
C ILE A 39 8.13 -13.34 12.05
N GLN A 40 7.73 -12.62 13.08
CA GLN A 40 8.50 -12.29 14.28
C GLN A 40 7.56 -12.34 15.50
N SER A 41 8.12 -12.53 16.69
CA SER A 41 7.34 -12.50 17.92
C SER A 41 6.76 -11.10 18.17
N GLN A 42 5.66 -11.03 18.91
CA GLN A 42 5.01 -9.74 19.14
C GLN A 42 5.89 -8.78 19.96
N GLU A 43 6.70 -9.31 20.89
CA GLU A 43 7.71 -8.54 21.60
C GLU A 43 8.76 -7.95 20.64
N THR A 44 9.21 -8.73 19.66
CA THR A 44 10.19 -8.27 18.66
C THR A 44 9.62 -7.15 17.79
N ILE A 45 8.40 -7.34 17.30
CA ILE A 45 7.68 -6.35 16.49
C ILE A 45 7.50 -5.04 17.28
N GLN A 46 7.01 -5.13 18.52
CA GLN A 46 6.82 -3.95 19.37
C GLN A 46 8.15 -3.23 19.66
N LYS A 47 9.19 -3.96 20.07
CA LYS A 47 10.52 -3.38 20.32
C LYS A 47 11.07 -2.68 19.09
N PHE A 48 10.91 -3.25 17.90
CA PHE A 48 11.37 -2.66 16.66
C PHE A 48 10.67 -1.33 16.35
N PHE A 49 9.34 -1.30 16.40
CA PHE A 49 8.58 -0.08 16.07
C PHE A 49 8.76 1.01 17.14
N LEU A 50 8.81 0.65 18.43
CA LEU A 50 9.10 1.60 19.51
C LEU A 50 10.50 2.23 19.40
N LYS A 51 11.51 1.43 19.00
CA LYS A 51 12.88 1.93 18.75
C LYS A 51 12.92 2.91 17.58
N ASN A 52 12.00 2.80 16.62
CA ASN A 52 11.90 3.64 15.42
C ASN A 52 10.61 4.48 15.43
N SER A 53 10.26 5.02 16.60
CA SER A 53 8.97 5.68 16.85
C SER A 53 8.72 6.95 16.04
N ASP A 54 9.78 7.55 15.50
CA ASP A 54 9.74 8.73 14.65
C ASP A 54 9.76 8.40 13.14
N LYS A 55 9.77 7.12 12.78
CA LYS A 55 9.98 6.67 11.39
C LYS A 55 8.72 6.17 10.70
N GLU A 56 8.61 6.50 9.42
CA GLU A 56 7.54 6.08 8.52
C GLU A 56 8.01 4.92 7.64
N PHE A 57 7.36 3.77 7.73
CA PHE A 57 7.70 2.59 6.96
C PHE A 57 6.80 2.52 5.72
N VAL A 58 7.19 3.26 4.69
CA VAL A 58 6.49 3.35 3.42
C VAL A 58 7.46 3.10 2.26
N GLY A 59 7.14 2.13 1.42
CA GLY A 59 7.94 1.82 0.22
C GLY A 59 7.65 2.81 -0.90
N PHE A 60 8.70 3.29 -1.57
CA PHE A 60 8.65 4.07 -2.81
C PHE A 60 9.29 3.25 -3.94
N ASP A 61 8.77 3.35 -5.16
CA ASP A 61 9.24 2.55 -6.31
C ASP A 61 10.49 3.15 -6.97
N LYS A 62 10.34 4.31 -7.60
CA LYS A 62 11.40 5.00 -8.36
C LYS A 62 11.35 6.48 -8.04
N ASP A 63 12.48 7.15 -8.14
CA ASP A 63 12.54 8.61 -7.94
C ASP A 63 11.69 9.38 -8.95
N ILE A 64 11.62 8.91 -10.19
CA ILE A 64 10.84 9.56 -11.24
C ILE A 64 9.49 8.86 -11.40
N PHE A 65 8.42 9.63 -11.24
CA PHE A 65 7.06 9.16 -11.46
C PHE A 65 6.76 9.03 -12.95
N THR A 66 6.67 7.79 -13.43
CA THR A 66 6.39 7.47 -14.84
C THR A 66 4.93 7.09 -15.10
N TYR A 67 4.06 7.19 -14.09
CA TYR A 67 2.68 6.73 -14.13
C TYR A 67 1.66 7.87 -14.26
N GLY A 68 2.05 9.01 -14.87
CA GLY A 68 1.20 10.20 -15.05
C GLY A 68 -0.20 9.91 -15.58
N ASP A 69 -0.32 8.95 -16.50
CA ASP A 69 -1.59 8.52 -17.07
C ASP A 69 -2.63 8.08 -16.02
N ARG A 70 -2.19 7.61 -14.84
CA ARG A 70 -3.04 7.12 -13.75
C ARG A 70 -3.75 8.23 -12.97
N VAL A 71 -3.20 9.44 -13.00
CA VAL A 71 -3.58 10.55 -12.10
C VAL A 71 -3.94 11.84 -12.83
N TYR A 72 -3.40 12.05 -14.04
CA TYR A 72 -3.67 13.24 -14.84
C TYR A 72 -4.97 13.14 -15.66
N TYR A 73 -5.46 11.93 -15.90
CA TYR A 73 -6.69 11.70 -16.67
C TYR A 73 -7.77 11.04 -15.82
N ARG A 74 -9.03 11.26 -16.19
CA ARG A 74 -10.19 10.68 -15.51
C ARG A 74 -10.51 9.29 -16.08
N TYR A 75 -10.68 8.33 -15.18
CA TYR A 75 -11.23 7.00 -15.40
C TYR A 75 -12.57 6.94 -14.66
N PHE A 76 -13.65 7.32 -15.34
CA PHE A 76 -14.96 7.53 -14.71
C PHE A 76 -15.61 6.21 -14.27
N PHE A 77 -15.36 5.14 -15.00
CA PHE A 77 -15.99 3.85 -14.79
C PHE A 77 -15.05 2.81 -14.19
N GLN A 78 -13.86 3.20 -13.73
CA GLN A 78 -12.90 2.28 -13.12
C GLN A 78 -13.51 1.46 -11.97
N GLU A 79 -14.26 2.11 -11.08
CA GLU A 79 -14.95 1.46 -9.95
C GLU A 79 -16.09 0.54 -10.38
N LEU A 80 -16.74 0.82 -11.51
CA LEU A 80 -17.90 0.06 -11.98
C LEU A 80 -17.51 -1.08 -12.93
N ALA A 81 -16.38 -0.94 -13.62
CA ALA A 81 -15.94 -1.86 -14.64
C ALA A 81 -15.18 -3.08 -14.08
N GLY A 82 -14.55 -2.94 -12.91
CA GLY A 82 -13.82 -4.03 -12.23
C GLY A 82 -12.81 -4.75 -13.13
N LYS A 83 -12.56 -6.05 -12.90
CA LYS A 83 -11.62 -6.87 -13.71
C LYS A 83 -12.23 -7.44 -15.01
N ARG A 84 -13.56 -7.51 -15.15
CA ARG A 84 -14.22 -8.11 -16.34
C ARG A 84 -14.19 -7.16 -17.55
N LYS A 85 -14.24 -7.69 -18.78
CA LYS A 85 -14.42 -6.86 -19.97
C LYS A 85 -15.86 -6.36 -19.98
N SER A 86 -16.07 -5.05 -19.95
CA SER A 86 -17.40 -4.42 -19.98
C SER A 86 -17.42 -3.29 -20.99
N ILE A 87 -18.61 -2.96 -21.49
CA ILE A 87 -18.84 -1.79 -22.35
C ILE A 87 -18.29 -0.51 -21.70
N LEU A 88 -18.41 -0.40 -20.37
CA LEU A 88 -17.88 0.72 -19.61
C LEU A 88 -16.36 0.88 -19.74
N LYS A 89 -15.58 -0.21 -19.82
CA LYS A 89 -14.12 -0.13 -20.10
C LYS A 89 -13.82 0.44 -21.48
N SER A 90 -14.61 0.05 -22.48
CA SER A 90 -14.46 0.58 -23.83
C SER A 90 -14.78 2.07 -23.89
N VAL A 91 -15.81 2.50 -23.15
CA VAL A 91 -16.15 3.92 -22.99
C VAL A 91 -15.02 4.67 -22.28
N ASP A 92 -14.52 4.18 -21.15
CA ASP A 92 -13.39 4.81 -20.44
C ASP A 92 -12.14 4.91 -21.33
N LYS A 93 -11.83 3.87 -22.11
CA LYS A 93 -10.70 3.90 -23.05
C LYS A 93 -10.88 4.95 -24.15
N PHE A 94 -12.10 5.10 -24.66
CA PHE A 94 -12.44 6.14 -25.63
C PHE A 94 -12.32 7.54 -25.02
N LEU A 95 -12.88 7.76 -23.83
CA LEU A 95 -12.80 9.03 -23.11
C LEU A 95 -11.35 9.39 -22.77
N LEU A 96 -10.52 8.42 -22.37
CA LEU A 96 -9.09 8.61 -22.13
C LEU A 96 -8.37 9.06 -23.42
N LYS A 97 -8.68 8.43 -24.57
CA LYS A 97 -8.11 8.84 -25.87
C LYS A 97 -8.49 10.27 -26.23
N MET A 98 -9.73 10.68 -25.95
CA MET A 98 -10.19 12.06 -26.17
C MET A 98 -9.49 13.06 -25.24
N GLN A 99 -9.39 12.76 -23.93
CA GLN A 99 -8.66 13.60 -22.98
C GLN A 99 -7.20 13.82 -23.42
N LYS A 100 -6.50 12.75 -23.83
CA LYS A 100 -5.13 12.83 -24.37
C LYS A 100 -5.03 13.68 -25.63
N LYS A 101 -5.94 13.46 -26.60
CA LYS A 101 -5.96 14.22 -27.87
C LYS A 101 -6.20 15.71 -27.64
N LEU A 102 -7.05 16.05 -26.66
CA LEU A 102 -7.39 17.43 -26.31
C LEU A 102 -6.46 18.03 -25.24
N ASN A 103 -5.44 17.28 -24.78
CA ASN A 103 -4.54 17.66 -23.70
C ASN A 103 -5.25 18.12 -22.42
N ILE A 104 -6.40 17.52 -22.09
CA ILE A 104 -7.16 17.81 -20.87
C ILE A 104 -6.53 17.00 -19.73
N LYS A 105 -5.52 17.58 -19.10
CA LYS A 105 -4.86 17.03 -17.92
C LYS A 105 -5.38 17.69 -16.64
N ARG A 106 -5.20 16.99 -15.53
CA ARG A 106 -5.55 17.46 -14.18
C ARG A 106 -4.32 17.38 -13.30
N ASN A 107 -4.32 18.13 -12.20
CA ASN A 107 -3.37 17.97 -11.11
C ASN A 107 -1.89 18.06 -11.54
N GLU A 108 -1.58 18.78 -12.62
CA GLU A 108 -0.21 18.86 -13.19
C GLU A 108 0.79 19.52 -12.23
N ASN A 109 0.28 20.30 -11.29
CA ASN A 109 0.98 21.01 -10.24
C ASN A 109 1.17 20.19 -8.95
N ILE A 110 0.85 18.90 -8.95
CA ILE A 110 1.08 17.98 -7.82
C ILE A 110 2.26 17.07 -8.17
N GLU A 111 3.23 16.97 -7.26
CA GLU A 111 4.30 15.99 -7.38
C GLU A 111 3.79 14.61 -6.98
N PHE A 112 3.57 13.74 -7.96
CA PHE A 112 3.08 12.38 -7.70
C PHE A 112 4.24 11.43 -7.43
N GLN A 113 4.01 10.47 -6.54
CA GLN A 113 4.91 9.35 -6.28
C GLN A 113 4.13 8.05 -6.14
N LYS A 114 4.80 6.92 -6.36
CA LYS A 114 4.22 5.58 -6.27
C LYS A 114 5.10 4.71 -5.38
N GLY A 115 4.50 3.73 -4.73
CA GLY A 115 5.26 2.63 -4.16
C GLY A 115 4.40 1.46 -3.71
N ALA A 116 4.80 0.85 -2.60
CA ALA A 116 4.07 -0.25 -2.02
C ALA A 116 2.76 0.23 -1.38
N GLN A 117 1.70 -0.57 -1.52
CA GLN A 117 0.43 -0.32 -0.82
C GLN A 117 0.58 -0.50 0.71
N TRP A 118 1.40 -1.46 1.14
CA TRP A 118 1.60 -1.77 2.56
C TRP A 118 2.41 -0.69 3.27
N PHE A 119 1.99 -0.32 4.48
CA PHE A 119 2.69 0.67 5.28
C PHE A 119 2.60 0.42 6.79
N SER A 120 3.60 0.89 7.53
CA SER A 120 3.49 1.13 8.97
C SER A 120 3.80 2.60 9.22
N ILE A 121 2.80 3.39 9.57
CA ILE A 121 2.94 4.85 9.71
C ILE A 121 2.70 5.29 11.15
N THR A 122 3.37 6.35 11.57
CA THR A 122 3.18 6.93 12.90
C THR A 122 1.78 7.54 13.05
N ASP A 123 1.36 7.78 14.31
CA ASP A 123 0.13 8.53 14.58
C ASP A 123 0.08 9.91 13.93
N GLY A 124 1.23 10.59 13.89
CA GLY A 124 1.36 11.88 13.23
C GLY A 124 0.99 11.79 11.75
N LEU A 125 1.62 10.87 11.01
CA LEU A 125 1.33 10.70 9.59
C LEU A 125 -0.09 10.20 9.36
N ALA A 126 -0.60 9.26 10.17
CA ALA A 126 -1.97 8.77 10.07
C ALA A 126 -2.99 9.92 10.16
N ARG A 127 -2.86 10.79 11.17
CA ARG A 127 -3.75 11.95 11.35
C ARG A 127 -3.55 13.00 10.26
N TYR A 128 -2.31 13.20 9.79
CA TYR A 128 -2.03 14.10 8.68
C TYR A 128 -2.73 13.63 7.39
N VAL A 129 -2.65 12.34 7.06
CA VAL A 129 -3.35 11.73 5.93
C VAL A 129 -4.86 11.92 6.07
N LEU A 130 -5.43 11.65 7.25
CA LEU A 130 -6.86 11.87 7.53
C LEU A 130 -7.30 13.33 7.38
N SER A 131 -6.42 14.29 7.68
CA SER A 131 -6.71 15.72 7.46
C SER A 131 -6.83 16.09 5.97
N LYS A 132 -6.31 15.25 5.08
CA LYS A 132 -6.34 15.43 3.61
C LYS A 132 -7.48 14.69 2.94
N ASP A 133 -8.44 14.11 3.67
CA ASP A 133 -9.49 13.23 3.13
C ASP A 133 -10.22 13.80 1.89
N GLU A 134 -10.72 15.03 1.96
CA GLU A 134 -11.39 15.67 0.82
C GLU A 134 -10.44 15.95 -0.35
N TRP A 135 -9.18 16.28 -0.07
CA TRP A 135 -8.17 16.45 -1.11
C TRP A 135 -7.85 15.12 -1.80
N ILE A 136 -7.64 14.05 -1.03
CA ILE A 136 -7.40 12.68 -1.52
C ILE A 136 -8.55 12.25 -2.43
N LYS A 137 -9.79 12.45 -1.98
CA LYS A 137 -10.99 12.17 -2.78
C LYS A 137 -10.99 12.93 -4.11
N ASN A 138 -10.71 14.22 -4.09
CA ASN A 138 -10.75 15.05 -5.29
C ASN A 138 -9.65 14.71 -6.32
N VAL A 139 -8.48 14.31 -5.83
CA VAL A 139 -7.31 13.95 -6.65
C VAL A 139 -7.45 12.52 -7.19
N PHE A 140 -7.80 11.54 -6.35
CA PHE A 140 -7.67 10.12 -6.68
C PHE A 140 -8.97 9.41 -7.05
N LYS A 141 -10.16 9.97 -6.78
CA LYS A 141 -11.46 9.29 -7.01
C LYS A 141 -11.66 8.74 -8.42
N ASN A 142 -11.13 9.44 -9.44
CA ASN A 142 -11.24 9.03 -10.84
C ASN A 142 -9.86 8.67 -11.43
N GLY A 143 -8.91 8.26 -10.60
CA GLY A 143 -7.63 7.75 -11.06
C GLY A 143 -7.65 6.24 -11.28
N PHE A 144 -6.52 5.71 -11.74
CA PHE A 144 -6.34 4.28 -12.01
C PHE A 144 -5.22 3.71 -11.15
N CYS A 145 -5.46 2.65 -10.37
CA CYS A 145 -4.49 2.05 -9.45
C CYS A 145 -3.82 3.09 -8.53
N VAL A 146 -4.68 3.83 -7.81
CA VAL A 146 -4.30 4.97 -6.95
C VAL A 146 -4.00 4.60 -5.50
N ASP A 147 -4.36 3.39 -5.10
CA ASP A 147 -3.99 2.72 -3.85
C ASP A 147 -2.47 2.70 -3.63
N GLU A 148 -1.68 2.50 -4.68
CA GLU A 148 -0.21 2.54 -4.63
C GLU A 148 0.39 3.95 -4.79
N VAL A 149 -0.42 5.00 -4.84
CA VAL A 149 0.00 6.36 -5.23
C VAL A 149 -0.32 7.40 -4.16
N PHE A 150 -1.49 7.31 -3.52
CA PHE A 150 -2.00 8.41 -2.70
C PHE A 150 -1.11 8.71 -1.50
N LEU A 151 -0.65 7.68 -0.78
CA LEU A 151 0.15 7.84 0.43
C LEU A 151 1.53 8.42 0.11
N GLN A 152 2.21 7.88 -0.90
CA GLN A 152 3.51 8.35 -1.36
C GLN A 152 3.44 9.80 -1.86
N THR A 153 2.36 10.15 -2.54
CA THR A 153 2.11 11.53 -2.99
C THR A 153 1.88 12.47 -1.80
N ILE A 154 1.14 12.06 -0.76
CA ILE A 154 0.98 12.88 0.45
C ILE A 154 2.34 13.11 1.13
N ILE A 155 3.14 12.05 1.26
CA ILE A 155 4.43 12.11 1.95
C ILE A 155 5.41 13.03 1.22
N ILE A 156 5.61 12.85 -0.09
CA ILE A 156 6.60 13.64 -0.84
C ILE A 156 6.28 15.14 -0.88
N ASN A 157 5.00 15.50 -0.74
CA ASN A 157 4.54 16.89 -0.65
C ASN A 157 4.44 17.38 0.81
N SER A 158 5.19 16.78 1.74
CA SER A 158 5.17 17.12 3.17
C SER A 158 6.50 16.86 3.87
N ASP A 159 6.63 17.37 5.10
CA ASP A 159 7.79 17.19 5.96
C ASP A 159 7.98 15.74 6.46
N TYR A 160 7.04 14.82 6.15
CA TYR A 160 7.18 13.40 6.48
C TYR A 160 8.20 12.68 5.60
N THR A 161 8.65 13.29 4.50
CA THR A 161 9.72 12.73 3.66
C THR A 161 10.99 12.46 4.47
N ASP A 162 11.36 13.37 5.38
CA ASP A 162 12.56 13.26 6.23
C ASP A 162 12.44 12.17 7.32
N LYS A 163 11.24 11.64 7.52
CA LYS A 163 10.94 10.60 8.51
C LYS A 163 10.89 9.20 7.91
N LEU A 164 11.08 9.05 6.60
CA LEU A 164 11.03 7.73 5.96
C LEU A 164 12.12 6.81 6.51
N TYR A 165 11.72 5.58 6.86
CA TYR A 165 12.63 4.53 7.30
C TYR A 165 13.42 3.95 6.13
N TYR A 166 14.69 4.35 6.06
CA TYR A 166 15.74 3.94 5.12
C TYR A 166 15.41 3.94 3.62
N SER A 167 16.49 4.16 2.88
CA SER A 167 16.58 5.08 1.76
C SER A 167 16.25 4.42 0.42
N LYS A 168 15.96 5.25 -0.58
CA LYS A 168 15.46 4.97 -1.95
C LYS A 168 16.19 3.86 -2.76
N SER A 169 17.27 3.27 -2.23
CA SER A 169 18.11 2.24 -2.87
C SER A 169 17.86 0.79 -2.43
N ASP A 170 17.20 0.54 -1.29
CA ASP A 170 17.28 -0.78 -0.62
C ASP A 170 16.10 -1.72 -0.90
N GLY A 171 15.21 -1.32 -1.82
CA GLY A 171 14.05 -2.09 -2.26
C GLY A 171 12.80 -1.92 -1.38
N THR A 172 11.63 -2.21 -1.95
CA THR A 172 10.32 -1.94 -1.34
C THR A 172 10.01 -2.78 -0.08
N HIS A 173 10.67 -3.93 0.09
CA HIS A 173 10.42 -4.86 1.20
C HIS A 173 10.89 -4.32 2.55
N LYS A 174 12.12 -3.80 2.61
CA LYS A 174 12.71 -3.26 3.84
C LYS A 174 12.01 -1.98 4.27
N ASN A 175 11.68 -1.11 3.32
CA ASN A 175 11.03 0.17 3.62
C ASN A 175 9.62 -0.01 4.19
N THR A 176 8.98 -1.17 3.96
CA THR A 176 7.68 -1.49 4.56
C THR A 176 7.78 -2.50 5.70
N MET A 177 8.93 -3.12 5.94
CA MET A 177 9.10 -4.27 6.83
C MET A 177 8.19 -5.47 6.48
N ARG A 178 7.86 -5.62 5.18
CA ARG A 178 7.07 -6.73 4.63
C ARG A 178 7.90 -7.53 3.62
N LEU A 179 8.10 -8.80 3.90
CA LEU A 179 8.63 -9.75 2.92
C LEU A 179 7.54 -10.05 1.88
N VAL A 180 7.79 -9.73 0.61
CA VAL A 180 6.90 -10.13 -0.48
C VAL A 180 7.76 -10.66 -1.61
N ASP A 181 7.72 -11.96 -1.89
CA ASP A 181 8.53 -12.49 -2.99
C ASP A 181 7.82 -12.27 -4.34
N TRP A 182 8.49 -11.51 -5.22
CA TRP A 182 8.05 -11.18 -6.58
C TRP A 182 8.85 -11.90 -7.68
N SER A 183 9.72 -12.84 -7.32
CA SER A 183 10.61 -13.57 -8.24
C SER A 183 9.89 -14.18 -9.46
N SER A 184 8.62 -14.56 -9.30
CA SER A 184 7.77 -15.17 -10.34
C SER A 184 6.88 -14.18 -11.11
N GLY A 185 7.02 -12.87 -10.92
CA GLY A 185 6.19 -11.84 -11.56
C GLY A 185 4.82 -11.62 -10.92
N SER A 186 4.48 -12.39 -9.89
CA SER A 186 3.35 -12.15 -8.99
C SER A 186 3.76 -12.49 -7.56
N PRO A 187 3.06 -12.01 -6.52
CA PRO A 187 3.42 -12.35 -5.15
C PRO A 187 3.33 -13.86 -4.94
N HIS A 188 4.46 -14.49 -4.62
CA HIS A 188 4.58 -15.91 -4.30
C HIS A 188 3.69 -16.27 -3.11
N VAL A 189 3.06 -17.44 -3.17
CA VAL A 189 2.36 -18.01 -2.02
C VAL A 189 3.34 -18.87 -1.26
N PHE A 190 3.75 -18.42 -0.08
CA PHE A 190 4.69 -19.18 0.75
C PHE A 190 4.14 -20.57 1.08
N ARG A 191 5.03 -21.56 1.03
CA ARG A 191 4.78 -22.97 1.34
C ARG A 191 5.67 -23.42 2.49
N TYR A 192 5.46 -24.65 2.96
CA TYR A 192 6.27 -25.19 4.05
C TYR A 192 7.77 -25.20 3.74
N ASP A 193 8.14 -25.42 2.48
CA ASP A 193 9.55 -25.43 2.03
C ASP A 193 10.23 -24.06 2.16
N ASP A 194 9.45 -22.97 2.24
CA ASP A 194 9.95 -21.60 2.42
C ASP A 194 10.16 -21.24 3.90
N LEU A 195 9.86 -22.14 4.85
CA LEU A 195 9.90 -21.87 6.29
C LEU A 195 11.27 -21.38 6.76
N ASP A 196 12.34 -21.99 6.26
CA ASP A 196 13.70 -21.61 6.67
C ASP A 196 14.06 -20.19 6.21
N ASP A 197 13.57 -19.77 5.04
CA ASP A 197 13.79 -18.42 4.53
C ASP A 197 12.95 -17.39 5.29
N LEU A 198 11.71 -17.73 5.64
CA LEU A 198 10.86 -16.91 6.50
C LEU A 198 11.50 -16.70 7.89
N ARG A 199 12.09 -17.75 8.48
CA ARG A 199 12.75 -17.66 9.79
C ARG A 199 14.06 -16.87 9.78
N LYS A 200 14.76 -16.82 8.65
CA LYS A 200 16.00 -16.04 8.49
C LYS A 200 15.73 -14.56 8.23
N SER A 201 14.51 -14.20 7.81
CA SER A 201 14.17 -12.82 7.49
C SER A 201 14.17 -11.94 8.73
N ASP A 202 14.70 -10.73 8.59
CA ASP A 202 14.68 -9.66 9.59
C ASP A 202 13.43 -8.75 9.48
N LEU A 203 12.52 -9.09 8.58
CA LEU A 203 11.28 -8.34 8.35
C LEU A 203 10.20 -8.74 9.36
N MET A 204 9.21 -7.86 9.57
CA MET A 204 8.21 -8.04 10.62
C MET A 204 7.02 -8.90 10.15
N PHE A 205 6.66 -8.74 8.88
CA PHE A 205 5.51 -9.40 8.26
C PHE A 205 5.91 -10.05 6.93
N ALA A 206 5.14 -11.04 6.49
CA ALA A 206 5.31 -11.65 5.17
C ALA A 206 4.00 -11.79 4.41
N ARG A 207 4.11 -11.81 3.07
CA ARG A 207 3.01 -11.95 2.11
C ARG A 207 3.43 -12.80 0.90
N LYS A 208 2.59 -13.71 0.38
CA LYS A 208 1.21 -14.02 0.81
C LYS A 208 1.11 -15.45 1.31
N PHE A 209 0.16 -15.68 2.21
CA PHE A 209 -0.25 -16.99 2.69
C PHE A 209 -1.66 -17.32 2.20
N ASP A 210 -1.91 -18.61 1.94
CA ASP A 210 -3.21 -19.11 1.51
C ASP A 210 -3.43 -20.54 2.04
N CYS A 211 -4.43 -20.73 2.88
CA CYS A 211 -4.76 -22.03 3.47
C CYS A 211 -5.10 -23.08 2.41
N ALA A 212 -5.63 -22.68 1.26
CA ALA A 212 -5.94 -23.61 0.18
C ALA A 212 -4.69 -24.09 -0.58
N VAL A 213 -3.56 -23.39 -0.45
CA VAL A 213 -2.30 -23.75 -1.09
C VAL A 213 -1.41 -24.56 -0.14
N ASP A 214 -1.20 -24.07 1.08
CA ASP A 214 -0.45 -24.79 2.11
C ASP A 214 -0.82 -24.28 3.51
N GLU A 215 -1.71 -24.97 4.21
CA GLU A 215 -2.07 -24.62 5.59
C GLU A 215 -0.94 -24.91 6.60
N ARG A 216 -0.01 -25.81 6.28
CA ARG A 216 1.02 -26.28 7.22
C ARG A 216 1.99 -25.16 7.59
N ILE A 217 2.36 -24.33 6.61
CA ILE A 217 3.22 -23.17 6.87
C ILE A 217 2.53 -22.16 7.77
N ILE A 218 1.22 -21.94 7.60
CA ILE A 218 0.43 -21.00 8.40
C ILE A 218 0.36 -21.47 9.85
N GLN A 219 0.02 -22.75 10.07
CA GLN A 219 0.02 -23.36 11.39
C GLN A 219 1.41 -23.27 12.03
N LYS A 220 2.47 -23.53 11.25
CA LYS A 220 3.84 -23.49 11.78
C LYS A 220 4.28 -22.09 12.20
N ILE A 221 3.96 -21.07 11.41
CA ILE A 221 4.21 -19.67 11.75
C ILE A 221 3.44 -19.28 13.02
N TYR A 222 2.17 -19.70 13.13
CA TYR A 222 1.37 -19.48 14.34
C TYR A 222 2.01 -20.11 15.58
N GLU A 223 2.43 -21.38 15.52
CA GLU A 223 3.11 -22.06 16.63
C GLU A 223 4.38 -21.33 17.10
N ILE A 224 5.14 -20.78 16.14
CA ILE A 224 6.43 -20.12 16.43
C ILE A 224 6.23 -18.73 17.04
N TYR A 225 5.26 -17.95 16.54
CA TYR A 225 5.19 -16.51 16.81
C TYR A 225 3.92 -16.02 17.53
N ALA A 226 2.90 -16.87 17.74
CA ALA A 226 1.65 -16.47 18.41
C ALA A 226 1.72 -16.46 19.94
N ASN A 227 2.84 -16.92 20.53
CA ASN A 227 3.06 -16.97 21.98
C ASN A 227 3.88 -15.77 22.46
#